data_AF-A0A8T6TUJ8-F1
#
_entry.id   AF-A0A8T6TUJ8-F1
#
_cell.length_a   1.000
_cell.length_b   1.000
_cell.length_c   1.000
_cell.angle_alpha   90.00
_cell.angle_beta   90.00
_cell.angle_gamma   90.00
#
_symmetry.space_group_name_H-M   'P 1'
#
loop_
_entity.id
_entity.type
_entity.pdbx_description
1 polymer ?
#
loop_
_entity_poly.entity_id
_entity_poly.type
_entity_poly.pdbx_seq_one_letter_code
_entity_poly.pdbx_strand_id
1 'polypeptide(L)' 'NAGQIGYIDPNTEEMKEIIPEQGIEAPEAMIFDKDGNLWITEHTGSAITKFNPVLETFEQTKVPNSDALPFGMAFDG' A
#
# COMPACT_ATOMS: atom_id res chain seq x y z
N ASN A 1 -12.50 -4.62 9.53
CA ASN A 1 -11.47 -3.56 9.39
C ASN A 1 -10.90 -3.63 8.00
N ALA A 2 -10.90 -2.52 7.26
CA ALA A 2 -10.27 -2.40 5.94
C ALA A 2 -8.82 -1.89 6.11
N GLY A 3 -7.99 -1.99 5.06
CA GLY A 3 -6.62 -1.47 5.07
C GLY A 3 -5.54 -2.42 5.58
N GLN A 4 -5.82 -3.73 5.59
CA GLN A 4 -4.83 -4.77 5.86
C GLN A 4 -4.24 -5.29 4.53
N ILE A 5 -3.02 -5.80 4.56
CA ILE A 5 -2.37 -6.39 3.40
C ILE A 5 -2.44 -7.91 3.53
N GLY A 6 -3.12 -8.56 2.59
CA GLY A 6 -3.09 -10.01 2.44
C GLY A 6 -1.92 -10.44 1.55
N TYR A 7 -1.16 -11.42 2.00
CA TYR A 7 -0.08 -12.06 1.26
C TYR A 7 -0.35 -13.57 1.18
N ILE A 8 -0.25 -14.16 -0.01
CA ILE A 8 -0.39 -15.60 -0.21
C ILE A 8 0.94 -16.12 -0.75
N ASP A 9 1.52 -17.10 -0.08
CA ASP A 9 2.65 -17.85 -0.63
C ASP A 9 2.13 -18.77 -1.75
N PRO A 10 2.55 -18.57 -3.01
CA PRO A 10 2.03 -19.35 -4.14
C PRO A 10 2.51 -20.81 -4.14
N ASN A 11 3.49 -21.18 -3.33
CA ASN A 11 4.02 -22.55 -3.26
C ASN A 11 3.32 -23.38 -2.17
N THR A 12 2.95 -22.75 -1.06
CA THR A 12 2.35 -23.41 0.10
C THR A 12 0.84 -23.14 0.24
N GLU A 13 0.32 -22.16 -0.49
CA GLU A 13 -1.04 -21.63 -0.36
C GLU A 13 -1.33 -21.00 1.02
N GLU A 14 -0.30 -20.81 1.83
CA GLU A 14 -0.43 -20.17 3.14
C GLU A 14 -0.71 -18.68 3.00
N MET A 15 -1.63 -18.19 3.82
CA MET A 15 -2.00 -16.78 3.89
C MET A 15 -1.37 -16.13 5.12
N LYS A 16 -0.79 -14.95 4.93
CA LYS A 16 -0.38 -14.02 5.98
C LYS A 16 -1.17 -12.72 5.84
N GLU A 17 -1.64 -12.20 6.96
CA GLU A 17 -2.21 -10.86 7.03
C GLU A 17 -1.22 -9.92 7.73
N ILE A 18 -0.97 -8.77 7.12
CA ILE A 18 -0.08 -7.73 7.65
C ILE A 18 -0.96 -6.54 8.01
N ILE A 19 -0.85 -6.10 9.26
CA ILE A 19 -1.68 -5.05 9.84
C ILE A 19 -0.80 -3.80 10.02
N PRO A 20 -1.01 -2.74 9.23
CA PRO A 20 -0.32 -1.46 9.43
C PRO A 20 -0.68 -0.86 10.79
N GLU A 21 0.31 -0.27 11.49
CA GLU A 21 0.06 0.44 12.77
C GLU A 21 -0.93 1.59 12.57
N GLN A 22 -0.74 2.34 11.48
CA GLN A 22 -1.69 3.32 10.98
C GLN A 22 -2.43 2.69 9.80
N GLY A 23 -3.74 2.49 9.93
CA GLY A 23 -4.55 1.86 8.89
C GLY A 23 -4.46 2.59 7.55
N ILE A 24 -4.60 1.82 6.47
CA ILE A 24 -4.63 2.31 5.10
C ILE A 24 -6.10 2.61 4.74
N GLU A 25 -6.43 3.88 4.51
CA GLU A 25 -7.82 4.31 4.34
C GLU A 25 -8.25 4.26 2.87
N ALA A 26 -9.27 3.44 2.58
CA ALA A 26 -9.78 3.19 1.24
C ALA A 26 -8.67 2.87 0.21
N PRO A 27 -7.93 1.76 0.40
CA PRO A 27 -6.89 1.35 -0.55
C PRO A 27 -7.52 1.06 -1.93
N GLU A 28 -6.95 1.64 -2.98
CA GLU A 28 -7.54 1.57 -4.33
C GLU A 28 -6.66 0.82 -5.33
N ALA A 29 -5.37 1.15 -5.42
CA ALA A 29 -4.43 0.50 -6.32
C ALA A 29 -3.12 0.11 -5.62
N MET A 30 -2.44 -0.86 -6.21
CA MET A 30 -1.18 -1.44 -5.72
C MET A 30 -0.17 -1.58 -6.86
N ILE A 31 1.08 -1.21 -6.62
CA ILE A 31 2.19 -1.42 -7.57
C ILE A 31 3.49 -1.72 -6.82
N PHE A 32 4.31 -2.63 -7.35
CA PHE A 32 5.64 -2.90 -6.81
C PHE A 32 6.69 -2.06 -7.53
N ASP A 33 7.62 -1.46 -6.77
CA ASP A 33 8.81 -0.84 -7.35
C ASP A 33 9.91 -1.87 -7.66
N LYS A 34 10.98 -1.41 -8.33
CA LYS A 34 12.14 -2.24 -8.70
C LYS A 34 12.89 -2.84 -7.50
N ASP A 35 12.72 -2.25 -6.31
CA ASP A 35 13.38 -2.69 -5.07
C ASP A 35 12.46 -3.63 -4.26
N GLY A 36 11.27 -3.95 -4.79
CA GLY A 36 10.31 -4.86 -4.18
C GLY A 36 9.41 -4.22 -3.12
N ASN A 37 9.41 -2.89 -2.97
CA ASN A 37 8.45 -2.23 -2.07
C ASN A 37 7.06 -2.19 -2.74
N LEU A 38 6.03 -2.37 -1.92
CA LEU A 38 4.64 -2.22 -2.34
C LEU A 38 4.18 -0.78 -2.12
N TRP A 39 3.68 -0.14 -3.16
CA TRP A 39 3.08 1.20 -3.12
C TRP A 39 1.57 1.09 -3.27
N ILE A 40 0.83 1.81 -2.41
CA ILE A 40 -0.61 1.72 -2.27
C ILE A 40 -1.21 3.13 -2.33
N THR A 41 -2.21 3.35 -3.17
CA THR A 41 -3.02 4.57 -3.14
C THR A 41 -4.13 4.47 -2.10
N GLU A 42 -4.30 5.53 -1.31
CA GLU A 42 -5.41 5.71 -0.37
C GLU A 42 -6.38 6.75 -0.93
N HIS A 43 -7.53 6.31 -1.43
CA HIS A 43 -8.45 7.14 -2.20
C HIS A 43 -9.09 8.24 -1.34
N THR A 44 -9.85 7.88 -0.30
CA THR A 44 -10.42 8.86 0.64
C THR A 44 -9.45 9.26 1.75
N GLY A 45 -8.40 8.45 1.99
CA GLY A 45 -7.32 8.80 2.91
C GLY A 45 -6.40 9.91 2.38
N SER A 46 -6.48 10.22 1.09
CA SER A 46 -5.66 11.22 0.39
C SER A 46 -4.18 11.07 0.74
N ALA A 47 -3.69 9.85 0.53
CA ALA A 47 -2.32 9.46 0.84
C ALA A 47 -1.78 8.42 -0.14
N ILE A 48 -0.47 8.22 -0.08
CA ILE A 48 0.23 7.09 -0.69
C ILE A 48 0.98 6.39 0.44
N THR A 49 0.79 5.09 0.58
CA THR A 49 1.50 4.27 1.56
C THR A 49 2.52 3.38 0.85
N LYS A 50 3.77 3.43 1.31
CA LYS A 50 4.83 2.51 0.92
C LYS A 50 5.01 1.46 2.01
N PHE A 51 4.99 0.19 1.63
CA PHE A 51 5.30 -0.95 2.48
C PHE A 51 6.60 -1.62 2.02
N ASN A 52 7.56 -1.76 2.94
CA ASN A 52 8.78 -2.53 2.73
C ASN A 52 8.58 -3.95 3.31
N PRO A 53 8.50 -5.00 2.47
CA PRO A 53 8.21 -6.35 2.95
C PRO A 53 9.39 -7.03 3.66
N VAL A 54 10.62 -6.53 3.50
CA VAL A 54 11.82 -7.08 4.16
C VAL A 54 11.92 -6.60 5.61
N LEU A 55 11.66 -5.31 5.82
CA LEU A 55 11.72 -4.67 7.14
C LEU A 55 10.37 -4.65 7.86
N GLU A 56 9.29 -5.01 7.15
CA GLU A 56 7.90 -4.89 7.60
C GLU A 56 7.55 -3.47 8.09
N THR A 57 8.04 -2.46 7.37
CA THR A 57 7.84 -1.03 7.71
C THR A 57 6.90 -0.33 6.76
N PHE A 58 6.20 0.67 7.28
CA PHE A 58 5.23 1.49 6.55
C PHE A 58 5.66 2.96 6.57
N GLU A 59 5.54 3.61 5.42
CA GLU A 59 5.72 5.06 5.27
C GLU A 59 4.49 5.62 4.53
N GLN A 60 3.72 6.47 5.22
CA GLN A 60 2.55 7.12 4.64
C GLN A 60 2.87 8.58 4.30
N THR A 61 2.66 8.95 3.04
CA THR A 61 2.81 10.32 2.54
C THR A 61 1.45 10.90 2.19
N LYS A 62 1.04 11.98 2.86
CA LYS A 62 -0.17 12.73 2.49
C LYS A 62 0.05 13.47 1.18
N VAL A 63 -0.95 13.45 0.30
CA VAL A 63 -0.89 14.25 -0.93
C VAL A 63 -1.08 15.74 -0.60
N PRO A 64 -0.47 16.67 -1.36
CA PRO A 64 -0.58 18.11 -1.09
C PRO A 64 -2.02 18.65 -1.21
N ASN A 65 -2.85 18.02 -2.05
CA ASN A 65 -4.26 18.37 -2.22
C ASN A 65 -5.12 17.26 -1.61
N SER A 66 -5.83 17.56 -0.53
CA SER A 66 -6.73 16.62 0.15
C SER A 66 -7.88 16.12 -0.72
N ASP A 67 -8.20 16.83 -1.80
CA ASP A 67 -9.28 16.47 -2.73
C ASP A 67 -8.77 15.74 -3.98
N ALA A 68 -7.49 15.33 -3.99
CA ALA A 68 -6.88 14.73 -5.17
C ALA A 68 -7.37 13.31 -5.47
N LEU A 69 -7.93 12.62 -4.47
CA LEU A 69 -8.52 11.28 -4.61
C LEU A 69 -7.62 10.31 -5.41
N PRO A 70 -6.42 9.95 -4.90
CA PRO A 70 -5.49 9.09 -5.61
C PRO A 70 -6.14 7.76 -6.01
N PHE A 71 -6.05 7.41 -7.29
CA PHE A 71 -6.67 6.19 -7.83
C PHE A 71 -5.59 5.22 -8.32
N GLY A 72 -5.05 5.44 -9.53
CA GLY A 72 -3.95 4.66 -10.09
C GLY A 72 -2.58 5.33 -9.90
N MET A 73 -1.51 4.53 -10.03
CA MET A 73 -0.12 5.00 -9.99
C MET A 73 0.70 4.33 -11.10
N ALA A 74 1.73 5.04 -11.56
CA ALA A 74 2.77 4.52 -12.42
C ALA A 74 4.10 5.18 -12.04
N PHE A 75 5.21 4.48 -12.21
CA PHE A 75 6.53 5.07 -12.08
C PHE A 75 6.91 5.80 -13.37
N ASP A 76 7.66 6.89 -13.26
CA ASP A 76 8.36 7.46 -14.41
C ASP A 76 9.49 6.51 -14.84
N GLY A 77 9.73 6.44 -16.15
CA GLY A 77 10.69 5.52 -16.77
C GLY A 77 12.06 6.12 -16.99
#